data_AF-F2KR58-F1
#
_entry.id   AF-F2KR58-F1
#
_cell.length_a   1.000
_cell.length_b   1.000
_cell.length_c   1.000
_cell.angle_alpha   90.00
_cell.angle_beta   90.00
_cell.angle_gamma   90.00
#
_symmetry.space_group_name_H-M   'P 1'
#
loop_
_entity.id
_entity.type
_entity.pdbx_description
1 polymer ?
#
loop_
_entity_poly.entity_id
_entity_poly.type
_entity_poly.pdbx_seq_one_letter_code
_entity_poly.pdbx_strand_id
1 'polypeptide(L)'
;MGKGRNKKWIQKAIKRPGRVERYIKRVYGDKAFNKDGTIKMKYLNMAEKRAEKKGNDSLADAIRLAKTLKRLSRKRKKGRRNRK
;
A
#
# COMPACT_ATOMS: atom_id res chain seq x y z
N MET A 1 12.13 22.42 -1.84
CA MET A 1 11.71 21.27 -1.00
C MET A 1 12.07 19.96 -1.70
N GLY A 2 13.23 19.38 -1.37
CA GLY A 2 13.75 18.17 -2.03
C GLY A 2 13.21 16.88 -1.42
N LYS A 3 12.83 15.92 -2.28
CA LYS A 3 13.28 14.50 -2.23
C LYS A 3 12.56 13.65 -3.29
N GLY A 4 13.35 13.25 -4.31
CA GLY A 4 13.37 11.88 -4.84
C GLY A 4 12.16 11.40 -5.64
N ARG A 5 12.14 11.69 -6.95
CA ARG A 5 11.30 11.06 -7.98
C ARG A 5 11.66 9.59 -8.28
N ASN A 6 12.23 8.82 -7.34
CA ASN A 6 12.74 7.49 -7.65
C ASN A 6 11.98 6.36 -6.94
N LYS A 7 11.26 5.58 -7.77
CA LYS A 7 10.85 4.18 -7.59
C LYS A 7 9.68 3.88 -6.63
N LYS A 8 8.55 4.57 -6.83
CA LYS A 8 7.25 4.21 -6.24
C LYS A 8 6.65 2.95 -6.91
N TRP A 9 7.17 1.76 -6.67
CA TRP A 9 6.59 0.52 -7.23
C TRP A 9 5.12 0.31 -6.79
N ILE A 10 4.70 0.94 -5.69
CA ILE A 10 3.31 0.96 -5.25
C ILE A 10 2.38 1.83 -6.13
N GLN A 11 2.92 2.78 -6.91
CA GLN A 11 2.11 3.61 -7.81
C GLN A 11 1.52 2.84 -9.00
N LYS A 12 2.10 1.71 -9.43
CA LYS A 12 1.55 0.92 -10.54
C LYS A 12 0.47 -0.08 -10.13
N ALA A 13 0.39 -0.42 -8.85
CA ALA A 13 -0.54 -1.43 -8.36
C ALA A 13 -1.96 -0.85 -8.20
N ILE A 14 -2.10 0.28 -7.53
CA ILE A 14 -3.42 0.79 -7.16
C ILE A 14 -3.87 1.78 -8.24
N LYS A 15 -4.98 1.49 -8.94
CA LYS A 15 -5.56 2.33 -10.03
C LYS A 15 -5.74 3.81 -9.64
N ARG A 16 -5.79 4.11 -8.33
CA ARG A 16 -5.72 5.46 -7.71
C ARG A 16 -4.88 5.43 -6.43
N PRO A 17 -3.53 5.40 -6.50
CA PRO A 17 -2.66 5.15 -5.35
C PRO A 17 -2.79 6.24 -4.28
N GLY A 18 -3.08 7.47 -4.72
CA GLY A 18 -3.21 8.62 -3.83
C GLY A 18 -4.36 8.55 -2.84
N ARG A 19 -5.43 7.76 -3.07
CA ARG A 19 -6.56 7.69 -2.10
C ARG A 19 -6.18 6.91 -0.85
N VAL A 20 -5.63 5.71 -1.03
CA VAL A 20 -5.19 4.85 0.08
C VAL A 20 -3.96 5.47 0.77
N GLU A 21 -3.03 6.02 0.00
CA GLU A 21 -1.84 6.69 0.52
C GLU A 21 -2.19 7.90 1.39
N ARG A 22 -3.04 8.82 0.89
CA ARG A 22 -3.49 9.98 1.68
C ARG A 22 -4.25 9.55 2.93
N TYR A 23 -5.13 8.55 2.82
CA TYR A 23 -5.88 8.05 3.97
C TYR A 23 -4.93 7.50 5.04
N ILE A 24 -3.98 6.64 4.66
CA ILE A 24 -3.04 6.03 5.60
C ILE A 24 -2.09 7.08 6.19
N LYS A 25 -1.60 8.02 5.38
CA LYS A 25 -0.78 9.13 5.89
C LYS A 25 -1.55 9.98 6.90
N ARG A 26 -2.82 10.29 6.64
CA ARG A 26 -3.67 11.05 7.56
C ARG A 26 -3.93 10.31 8.87
N VAL A 27 -4.20 9.00 8.82
CA VAL A 27 -4.62 8.23 10.01
C VAL A 27 -3.43 7.74 10.84
N TYR A 28 -2.32 7.37 10.19
CA TYR A 28 -1.21 6.70 10.84
C TYR A 28 0.12 7.43 10.71
N GLY A 29 0.23 8.45 9.85
CA GLY A 29 1.46 9.21 9.64
C GLY A 29 2.55 8.41 8.92
N ASP A 30 3.76 8.98 8.92
CA ASP A 30 4.90 8.43 8.15
C ASP A 30 5.39 7.08 8.66
N LYS A 31 5.08 6.70 9.92
CA LYS A 31 5.40 5.37 10.48
C LYS A 31 4.73 4.21 9.73
N ALA A 32 3.64 4.48 9.01
CA ALA A 32 2.95 3.50 8.17
C ALA A 32 3.70 3.16 6.88
N PHE A 33 4.71 3.95 6.54
CA PHE A 33 5.51 3.80 5.34
C PHE A 33 6.89 3.21 5.67
N ASN A 34 7.44 2.51 4.69
CA ASN A 34 8.82 2.02 4.68
C ASN A 34 9.74 3.12 4.14
N LYS A 35 11.06 2.96 4.30
CA LYS A 35 12.07 3.89 3.77
C LYS A 35 11.96 4.10 2.25
N ASP A 36 11.43 3.11 1.51
CA ASP A 36 11.20 3.17 0.06
C ASP A 36 9.85 3.82 -0.33
N GLY A 37 9.12 4.39 0.63
CA GLY A 37 7.81 5.01 0.43
C GLY A 37 6.65 4.02 0.33
N THR A 38 6.88 2.73 0.59
CA THR A 38 5.80 1.73 0.52
C THR A 38 5.06 1.53 1.82
N ILE A 39 3.75 1.30 1.72
CA ILE A 39 2.89 1.13 2.89
C ILE A 39 3.17 -0.24 3.53
N LYS A 40 3.42 -0.30 4.83
CA LYS A 40 3.61 -1.53 5.61
C LYS A 40 2.31 -2.36 5.65
N MET A 41 2.44 -3.69 5.59
CA MET A 41 1.27 -4.60 5.52
C MET A 41 0.35 -4.48 6.75
N LYS A 42 0.95 -4.35 7.94
CA LYS A 42 0.23 -4.15 9.21
C LYS A 42 -0.76 -2.97 9.13
N TYR A 43 -0.34 -1.86 8.53
CA TYR A 43 -1.15 -0.66 8.41
C TYR A 43 -2.24 -0.77 7.35
N LEU A 44 -2.05 -1.56 6.29
CA LEU A 44 -3.13 -1.88 5.36
C LEU A 44 -4.24 -2.68 6.04
N ASN A 45 -3.90 -3.70 6.84
CA ASN A 45 -4.90 -4.49 7.58
C ASN A 45 -5.66 -3.64 8.61
N MET A 46 -4.95 -2.74 9.31
CA MET A 46 -5.59 -1.82 10.25
C MET A 46 -6.50 -0.81 9.53
N ALA A 47 -6.07 -0.31 8.36
CA ALA A 47 -6.83 0.64 7.57
C ALA A 47 -8.12 0.02 7.00
N GLU A 48 -8.07 -1.24 6.55
CA GLU A 48 -9.21 -2.02 6.08
C GLU A 48 -10.27 -2.14 7.16
N LYS A 49 -9.92 -2.67 8.34
CA LYS A 49 -10.83 -2.78 9.49
C LYS A 49 -11.46 -1.43 9.86
N ARG A 50 -10.67 -0.36 9.79
CA ARG A 50 -11.16 0.99 10.09
C ARG A 50 -12.09 1.54 9.00
N ALA A 51 -11.86 1.19 7.73
CA ALA A 51 -12.73 1.57 6.62
C ALA A 51 -14.06 0.82 6.68
N GLU A 52 -14.02 -0.49 6.96
CA GLU A 52 -15.20 -1.33 7.18
C GLU A 52 -16.04 -0.81 8.36
N LYS A 53 -15.40 -0.54 9.51
CA LYS A 53 -16.10 0.03 10.68
C LYS A 53 -16.75 1.39 10.40
N LYS A 54 -16.25 2.13 9.41
CA LYS A 54 -16.80 3.43 9.00
C LYS A 54 -17.83 3.32 7.87
N GLY A 55 -18.18 2.12 7.42
CA GLY A 55 -19.07 1.91 6.27
C GLY A 55 -18.52 2.47 4.96
N ASN A 56 -17.20 2.56 4.80
CA ASN A 56 -16.58 3.08 3.58
C ASN A 56 -16.10 1.93 2.70
N ASP A 57 -17.05 1.24 2.06
CA ASP A 57 -16.79 0.04 1.26
C ASP A 57 -15.83 0.32 0.11
N SER A 58 -15.97 1.46 -0.57
CA SER A 58 -15.06 1.84 -1.65
C SER A 58 -13.60 2.00 -1.20
N LEU A 59 -13.37 2.46 0.03
CA LEU A 59 -12.03 2.55 0.59
C LEU A 59 -11.52 1.18 1.05
N ALA A 60 -12.40 0.37 1.65
CA ALA A 60 -12.06 -1.00 2.04
C ALA A 60 -11.63 -1.83 0.82
N ASP A 61 -12.37 -1.75 -0.29
CA ASP A 61 -12.04 -2.44 -1.55
C ASP A 61 -10.72 -1.96 -2.15
N ALA A 62 -10.47 -0.65 -2.12
CA ALA A 62 -9.19 -0.11 -2.57
C ALA A 62 -8.02 -0.65 -1.71
N ILE A 63 -8.22 -0.82 -0.40
CA ILE A 63 -7.22 -1.38 0.52
C ILE A 63 -7.05 -2.89 0.27
N ARG A 64 -8.14 -3.64 0.03
CA ARG A 64 -8.10 -5.07 -0.33
C ARG A 64 -7.29 -5.28 -1.62
N LEU A 65 -7.56 -4.49 -2.65
CA LEU A 65 -6.80 -4.50 -3.89
C LEU A 65 -5.31 -4.23 -3.64
N ALA A 66 -4.98 -3.22 -2.83
CA ALA A 66 -3.60 -2.91 -2.45
C ALA A 66 -2.91 -4.09 -1.74
N LYS A 67 -3.61 -4.79 -0.83
CA LYS A 67 -3.11 -5.99 -0.15
C LYS A 67 -2.80 -7.11 -1.15
N THR A 68 -3.72 -7.39 -2.08
CA THR A 68 -3.56 -8.43 -3.11
C THR A 68 -2.35 -8.15 -4.00
N LEU A 69 -2.22 -6.92 -4.48
CA LEU A 69 -1.13 -6.54 -5.36
C LEU A 69 0.22 -6.56 -4.65
N LYS A 70 0.25 -6.20 -3.37
CA LYS A 70 1.46 -6.34 -2.55
C LYS A 70 1.87 -7.80 -2.37
N ARG A 71 0.92 -8.72 -2.18
CA ARG A 71 1.17 -10.17 -2.13
C ARG A 71 1.71 -10.68 -3.46
N LEU A 72 1.09 -10.30 -4.59
CA LEU A 72 1.55 -10.69 -5.92
C LEU A 72 2.96 -10.17 -6.23
N SER A 73 3.25 -8.92 -5.89
CA SER A 73 4.59 -8.33 -6.03
C SER A 73 5.66 -9.11 -5.24
N ARG A 74 5.35 -9.51 -4.00
CA ARG A 74 6.22 -10.37 -3.20
C ARG A 74 6.43 -11.75 -3.83
N LYS A 75 5.37 -12.38 -4.34
CA LYS A 75 5.45 -13.69 -5.01
C LYS A 75 6.33 -13.62 -6.27
N ARG A 76 6.17 -12.58 -7.09
CA ARG A 76 7.03 -12.32 -8.27
C ARG A 76 8.49 -12.12 -7.88
N LYS A 77 8.77 -11.37 -6.80
CA LYS A 77 10.14 -11.17 -6.31
C LYS A 77 10.78 -12.48 -5.81
N LYS A 78 10.02 -13.34 -5.13
CA LYS A 78 10.48 -14.67 -4.69
C LYS A 78 10.77 -15.58 -5.87
N GLY A 79 9.85 -15.68 -6.84
CA GLY A 79 10.06 -16.50 -8.04
C GLY A 79 11.25 -16.07 -8.90
N ARG A 80 11.53 -14.75 -8.99
CA ARG A 80 12.72 -14.23 -9.68
C ARG A 80 14.02 -14.50 -8.93
N ARG A 81 13.98 -14.62 -7.59
CA ARG A 81 15.16 -14.96 -6.78
C ARG A 81 15.54 -16.44 -6.88
N ASN A 82 14.56 -17.33 -7.05
CA ASN A 82 14.79 -18.78 -7.25
C ASN A 82 15.23 -19.18 -8.67
N ARG A 83 15.21 -18.25 -9.65
CA ARG A 83 15.66 -18.48 -11.03
C ARG A 83 17.09 -17.97 -11.30
N LYS A 84 17.76 -17.46 -10.27
CA LYS A 84 19.18 -17.10 -10.28
C LYS A 84 19.90 -18.09 -9.41
#